data_AF-A0A2E5HMU6-F1
#
_entry.id   AF-A0A2E5HMU6-F1
#
_cell.length_a   1.000
_cell.length_b   1.000
_cell.length_c   1.000
_cell.angle_alpha   90.00
_cell.angle_beta   90.00
_cell.angle_gamma   90.00
#
_symmetry.space_group_name_H-M   'P 1'
#
loop_
_entity.id
_entity.type
_entity.pdbx_description
1 polymer ?
#
loop_
_entity_poly.entity_id
_entity_poly.type
_entity_poly.pdbx_seq_one_letter_code
_entity_poly.pdbx_strand_id
1 'polypeptide(L)'
;MSIASTFNRCAAPLRWASIALLAVAFVVAIRALPLQGLMAQLSAWVEGLGWAGYVVFFVAYVLATLLFIPGSLLTLGAAPLFGLLKGTIVVSVSSVTGAALAFLVARYLASRRVAQLKADHPRFAAVDKAIAREGWKIVALVRLSPAFPFNLQNYLYGLTSIGFVPYVLASWIAMLPGTFMYVYLGYIGAAGLEEASGAGTATVGQWALRLVGLLATLAVTIYVTRIARRALAEHTEEEAPAPKAPPTDPERTPWGLVALLSAAIVALAAAGLLTAYQAQVAQALGLGG
;
A
#
# COMPACT_ATOMS: atom_id res chain seq x y z
N MET A 1 22.80 3.84 -37.42
CA MET A 1 21.78 3.05 -36.68
C MET A 1 22.30 2.85 -35.26
N SER A 2 21.71 3.51 -34.25
CA SER A 2 22.34 3.68 -32.93
C SER A 2 22.13 2.49 -31.98
N ILE A 3 23.22 2.07 -31.32
CA ILE A 3 23.33 0.96 -30.35
C ILE A 3 22.27 1.03 -29.23
N ALA A 4 21.81 2.24 -28.88
CA ALA A 4 20.75 2.45 -27.89
C ALA A 4 19.39 1.84 -28.28
N SER A 5 19.10 1.71 -29.58
CA SER A 5 17.82 1.18 -30.07
C SER A 5 17.72 -0.35 -30.03
N THR A 6 18.87 -1.05 -29.97
CA THR A 6 18.95 -2.51 -29.91
C THR A 6 18.84 -3.00 -28.46
N PHE A 7 19.40 -2.26 -27.50
CA PHE A 7 19.36 -2.61 -26.07
C PHE A 7 17.94 -2.58 -25.50
N ASN A 8 17.12 -1.62 -25.92
CA ASN A 8 15.72 -1.48 -25.47
C ASN A 8 14.79 -2.58 -26.00
N ARG A 9 15.14 -3.25 -27.12
CA ARG A 9 14.36 -4.35 -27.71
C ARG A 9 14.59 -5.68 -27.00
N CYS A 10 15.76 -5.90 -26.40
CA CYS A 10 16.06 -7.11 -25.62
C CYS A 10 15.69 -6.99 -24.13
N ALA A 11 15.68 -5.78 -23.56
CA ALA A 11 15.27 -5.56 -22.17
C ALA A 11 13.76 -5.69 -21.93
N ALA A 12 12.93 -5.43 -22.96
CA ALA A 12 11.48 -5.56 -22.86
C ALA A 12 10.99 -7.01 -22.59
N PRO A 13 11.38 -8.04 -23.36
CA PRO A 13 10.94 -9.42 -23.09
C PRO A 13 11.46 -9.95 -21.76
N LEU A 14 12.67 -9.56 -21.34
CA LEU A 14 13.21 -9.92 -20.03
C LEU A 14 12.40 -9.29 -18.89
N ARG A 15 12.01 -8.02 -19.00
CA ARG A 15 11.14 -7.35 -18.03
C ARG A 15 9.78 -8.04 -17.92
N TRP A 16 9.15 -8.36 -19.05
CA TRP A 16 7.87 -9.08 -19.06
C TRP A 16 7.99 -10.51 -18.52
N ALA A 17 9.07 -11.21 -18.83
CA ALA A 17 9.35 -12.53 -18.28
C ALA A 17 9.54 -12.48 -16.75
N SER A 18 10.26 -11.48 -16.22
CA SER A 18 10.40 -11.29 -14.77
C SER A 18 9.10 -10.91 -14.07
N ILE A 19 8.23 -10.11 -14.71
CA ILE A 19 6.89 -9.80 -14.18
C ILE A 19 6.01 -11.05 -14.17
N ALA A 20 6.03 -11.84 -15.25
CA ALA A 20 5.29 -13.10 -15.34
C ALA A 20 5.79 -14.11 -14.30
N LEU A 21 7.10 -14.23 -14.12
CA LEU A 21 7.71 -15.10 -13.11
C LEU A 21 7.32 -14.67 -11.70
N LEU A 22 7.36 -13.37 -11.38
CA LEU A 22 6.91 -12.83 -10.09
C LEU A 22 5.42 -13.06 -9.86
N ALA A 23 4.59 -12.91 -10.91
CA ALA A 23 3.16 -13.21 -10.83
C ALA A 23 2.91 -14.70 -10.57
N VAL A 24 3.62 -15.59 -11.27
CA VAL A 24 3.54 -17.05 -11.04
C VAL A 24 4.04 -17.42 -9.64
N ALA A 25 5.17 -16.88 -9.20
CA ALA A 25 5.69 -17.10 -7.86
C ALA A 25 4.74 -16.59 -6.78
N PHE A 26 4.09 -15.43 -7.00
CA PHE A 26 3.06 -14.89 -6.11
C PHE A 26 1.82 -15.80 -6.07
N VAL A 27 1.36 -16.31 -7.22
CA VAL A 27 0.25 -17.28 -7.28
C VAL A 27 0.62 -18.58 -6.57
N VAL A 28 1.82 -19.12 -6.78
CA VAL A 28 2.30 -20.33 -6.11
C VAL A 28 2.42 -20.11 -4.61
N ALA A 29 2.95 -18.97 -4.16
CA ALA A 29 3.05 -18.63 -2.75
C ALA A 29 1.67 -18.50 -2.08
N ILE A 30 0.69 -17.86 -2.75
CA ILE A 30 -0.69 -17.78 -2.26
C ILE A 30 -1.34 -19.18 -2.17
N ARG A 31 -1.03 -20.08 -3.11
CA ARG A 31 -1.55 -21.46 -3.10
C ARG A 31 -0.86 -22.34 -2.06
N ALA A 32 0.41 -22.08 -1.75
CA ALA A 32 1.19 -22.82 -0.76
C ALA A 32 0.86 -22.38 0.68
N LEU A 33 0.43 -21.13 0.88
CA LEU A 33 -0.04 -20.67 2.17
C LEU A 33 -1.46 -21.22 2.42
N PRO A 34 -1.75 -21.82 3.60
CA PRO A 34 -3.08 -22.26 3.98
C PRO A 34 -3.95 -21.04 4.37
N LEU A 35 -4.07 -20.07 3.46
CA LEU A 35 -4.75 -18.79 3.69
C LEU A 35 -6.18 -19.03 4.16
N GLN A 36 -6.85 -20.02 3.60
CA GLN A 36 -8.21 -20.38 4.00
C GLN A 36 -8.28 -20.86 5.45
N GLY A 37 -7.42 -21.79 5.85
CA GLY A 37 -7.37 -22.30 7.23
C GLY A 37 -6.98 -21.20 8.23
N LEU A 38 -6.03 -20.35 7.86
CA LEU A 38 -5.59 -19.24 8.70
C LEU A 38 -6.68 -18.17 8.84
N MET A 39 -7.37 -17.82 7.76
CA MET A 39 -8.50 -16.88 7.81
C MET A 39 -9.68 -17.46 8.60
N ALA A 40 -10.00 -18.74 8.45
CA ALA A 40 -11.07 -19.39 9.21
C ALA A 40 -10.76 -19.43 10.70
N GLN A 41 -9.51 -19.77 11.08
CA GLN A 41 -9.07 -19.76 12.48
C GLN A 41 -9.08 -18.35 13.06
N LEU A 42 -8.60 -17.35 12.31
CA LEU A 42 -8.66 -15.95 12.73
C LEU A 42 -10.10 -15.46 12.88
N SER A 43 -10.99 -15.79 11.95
CA SER A 43 -12.41 -15.40 12.03
C SER A 43 -13.05 -16.02 13.26
N ALA A 44 -12.89 -17.33 13.46
CA ALA A 44 -13.45 -18.01 14.63
C ALA A 44 -12.89 -17.46 15.95
N TRP A 45 -11.60 -17.14 16.00
CA TRP A 45 -10.99 -16.51 17.17
C TRP A 45 -11.53 -15.09 17.42
N VAL A 46 -11.65 -14.28 16.37
CA VAL A 46 -12.19 -12.91 16.45
C VAL A 46 -13.67 -12.91 16.82
N GLU A 47 -14.47 -13.83 16.28
CA GLU A 47 -15.87 -14.03 16.64
C GLU A 47 -16.02 -14.40 18.12
N GLY A 48 -15.16 -15.27 18.64
CA GLY A 48 -15.12 -15.63 20.06
C GLY A 48 -14.77 -14.46 20.99
N LEU A 49 -14.12 -13.40 20.48
CA LEU A 49 -13.80 -12.19 21.24
C LEU A 49 -14.95 -11.16 21.26
N GLY A 50 -15.95 -11.30 20.39
CA GLY A 50 -17.04 -10.34 20.26
C GLY A 50 -16.53 -8.91 20.00
N TRP A 51 -16.89 -7.95 20.86
CA TRP A 51 -16.49 -6.55 20.70
C TRP A 51 -14.97 -6.32 20.86
N ALA A 52 -14.28 -7.17 21.62
CA ALA A 52 -12.84 -7.06 21.83
C ALA A 52 -12.06 -7.33 20.54
N GLY A 53 -12.62 -8.09 19.59
CA GLY A 53 -12.03 -8.34 18.27
C GLY A 53 -11.76 -7.05 17.49
N TYR A 54 -12.68 -6.06 17.59
CA TYR A 54 -12.49 -4.75 16.96
C TYR A 54 -11.30 -3.99 17.56
N VAL A 55 -11.15 -4.05 18.89
CA VAL A 55 -10.05 -3.37 19.60
C VAL A 55 -8.71 -4.02 19.27
N VAL A 56 -8.65 -5.35 19.28
CA VAL A 56 -7.43 -6.10 18.91
C VAL A 56 -7.01 -5.77 17.48
N PHE A 57 -7.95 -5.81 16.53
CA PHE A 57 -7.65 -5.45 15.15
C PHE A 57 -7.19 -3.99 15.02
N PHE A 58 -7.85 -3.06 15.70
CA PHE A 58 -7.47 -1.65 15.71
C PHE A 58 -6.03 -1.46 16.20
N VAL A 59 -5.67 -2.07 17.34
CA VAL A 59 -4.31 -2.00 17.90
C VAL A 59 -3.31 -2.64 16.94
N ALA A 60 -3.61 -3.82 16.39
CA ALA A 60 -2.75 -4.50 15.44
C ALA A 60 -2.51 -3.65 14.18
N TYR A 61 -3.54 -2.99 13.64
CA TYR A 61 -3.44 -2.12 12.48
C TYR A 61 -2.59 -0.88 12.76
N VAL A 62 -2.79 -0.25 13.91
CA VAL A 62 -1.99 0.91 14.35
C VAL A 62 -0.52 0.49 14.47
N LEU A 63 -0.22 -0.62 15.15
CA LEU A 63 1.14 -1.14 15.29
C LEU A 63 1.75 -1.49 13.93
N ALA A 64 0.99 -2.16 13.05
CA ALA A 64 1.42 -2.46 11.69
C ALA A 64 1.82 -1.20 10.92
N THR A 65 1.01 -0.14 11.04
CA THR A 65 1.29 1.16 10.42
C THR A 65 2.58 1.77 10.96
N LEU A 66 2.81 1.71 12.28
CA LEU A 66 4.03 2.23 12.91
C LEU A 66 5.26 1.42 12.52
N LEU A 67 5.15 0.10 12.42
CA LEU A 67 6.23 -0.85 12.11
C LEU A 67 6.49 -1.03 10.61
N PHE A 68 5.94 -0.17 9.76
CA PHE A 68 6.06 -0.24 8.30
C PHE A 68 5.51 -1.53 7.66
N ILE A 69 4.66 -2.28 8.38
CA ILE A 69 3.97 -3.44 7.83
C ILE A 69 2.90 -2.96 6.83
N PRO A 70 2.79 -3.57 5.64
CA PRO A 70 1.80 -3.17 4.65
C PRO A 70 0.36 -3.31 5.18
N GLY A 71 -0.31 -2.18 5.42
CA GLY A 71 -1.70 -2.14 5.89
C GLY A 71 -2.71 -2.75 4.93
N SER A 72 -2.35 -2.93 3.64
CA SER A 72 -3.20 -3.58 2.63
C SER A 72 -3.62 -4.99 3.03
N LEU A 73 -2.75 -5.75 3.67
CA LEU A 73 -3.05 -7.11 4.14
C LEU A 73 -4.17 -7.09 5.19
N LEU A 74 -4.06 -6.18 6.17
CA LEU A 74 -5.07 -6.03 7.22
C LEU A 74 -6.37 -5.44 6.66
N THR A 75 -6.29 -4.47 5.74
CA THR A 75 -7.48 -3.90 5.11
C THR A 75 -8.27 -4.94 4.31
N LEU A 76 -7.60 -5.80 3.54
CA LEU A 76 -8.25 -6.91 2.82
C LEU A 76 -8.85 -7.92 3.80
N GLY A 77 -8.11 -8.27 4.86
CA GLY A 77 -8.55 -9.20 5.90
C GLY A 77 -9.69 -8.67 6.78
N ALA A 78 -9.94 -7.36 6.82
CA ALA A 78 -11.03 -6.80 7.63
C ALA A 78 -12.42 -7.27 7.17
N ALA A 79 -12.58 -7.55 5.87
CA ALA A 79 -13.85 -7.96 5.30
C ALA A 79 -14.31 -9.35 5.75
N PRO A 80 -13.50 -10.43 5.66
CA PRO A 80 -13.90 -11.72 6.21
C PRO A 80 -14.08 -11.69 7.73
N LEU A 81 -13.34 -10.84 8.46
CA LEU A 81 -13.43 -10.77 9.93
C LEU A 81 -14.67 -10.02 10.45
N PHE A 82 -15.08 -8.95 9.78
CA PHE A 82 -16.09 -8.02 10.31
C PHE A 82 -17.24 -7.71 9.34
N GLY A 83 -17.15 -8.20 8.11
CA GLY A 83 -18.01 -7.82 7.01
C GLY A 83 -17.62 -6.48 6.37
N LEU A 84 -18.27 -6.15 5.26
CA LEU A 84 -17.92 -5.00 4.42
C LEU A 84 -18.04 -3.66 5.16
N LEU A 85 -19.19 -3.38 5.78
CA LEU A 85 -19.46 -2.08 6.38
C LEU A 85 -18.65 -1.85 7.67
N LYS A 86 -18.72 -2.80 8.62
CA LYS A 86 -17.99 -2.69 9.89
C LYS A 86 -16.48 -2.77 9.66
N GLY A 87 -16.03 -3.63 8.75
CA GLY A 87 -14.62 -3.69 8.33
C GLY A 87 -14.12 -2.36 7.78
N THR A 88 -14.91 -1.69 6.93
CA THR A 88 -14.57 -0.36 6.42
C THR A 88 -14.45 0.67 7.54
N ILE A 89 -15.41 0.72 8.46
CA ILE A 89 -15.39 1.67 9.59
C ILE A 89 -14.15 1.44 10.46
N VAL A 90 -13.91 0.19 10.84
CA VAL A 90 -12.80 -0.17 11.72
C VAL A 90 -11.46 0.13 11.06
N VAL A 91 -11.27 -0.23 9.79
CA VAL A 91 -10.04 0.11 9.06
C VAL A 91 -9.90 1.63 8.89
N SER A 92 -10.98 2.34 8.59
CA SER A 92 -10.95 3.80 8.42
C SER A 92 -10.43 4.49 9.68
N VAL A 93 -10.98 4.13 10.85
CA VAL A 93 -10.55 4.67 12.16
C VAL A 93 -9.13 4.21 12.51
N SER A 94 -8.80 2.95 12.27
CA SER A 94 -7.47 2.41 12.57
C SER A 94 -6.38 3.05 11.72
N SER A 95 -6.64 3.23 10.43
CA SER A 95 -5.67 3.76 9.46
C SER A 95 -5.39 5.24 9.67
N VAL A 96 -6.42 6.05 9.94
CA VAL A 96 -6.22 7.46 10.28
C VAL A 96 -5.48 7.61 11.61
N THR A 97 -5.78 6.75 12.59
CA THR A 97 -5.09 6.80 13.89
C THR A 97 -3.63 6.39 13.77
N GLY A 98 -3.33 5.30 13.05
CA GLY A 98 -1.95 4.88 12.78
C GLY A 98 -1.16 5.95 12.03
N ALA A 99 -1.78 6.59 11.03
CA ALA A 99 -1.18 7.70 10.30
C ALA A 99 -0.91 8.91 11.21
N ALA A 100 -1.87 9.28 12.06
CA ALA A 100 -1.74 10.35 13.05
C ALA A 100 -0.60 10.09 14.03
N LEU A 101 -0.49 8.86 14.56
CA LEU A 101 0.59 8.50 15.49
C LEU A 101 1.96 8.52 14.81
N ALA A 102 2.10 7.94 13.62
CA ALA A 102 3.34 8.00 12.85
C ALA A 102 3.78 9.45 12.56
N PHE A 103 2.83 10.32 12.22
CA PHE A 103 3.06 11.75 12.05
C PHE A 103 3.58 12.41 13.34
N LEU A 104 2.96 12.13 14.50
CA LEU A 104 3.37 12.71 15.78
C LEU A 104 4.75 12.18 16.21
N VAL A 105 5.00 10.89 16.03
CA VAL A 105 6.31 10.28 16.27
C VAL A 105 7.38 10.99 15.44
N ALA A 106 7.18 11.17 14.13
CA ALA A 106 8.09 11.93 13.28
C ALA A 106 8.26 13.38 13.77
N ARG A 107 7.16 14.08 14.05
CA ARG A 107 7.16 15.50 14.43
C ARG A 107 7.98 15.75 15.70
N TYR A 108 7.81 14.92 16.72
CA TYR A 108 8.44 15.13 18.02
C TYR A 108 9.83 14.51 18.12
N LEU A 109 10.03 13.28 17.61
CA LEU A 109 11.33 12.60 17.73
C LEU A 109 12.36 13.09 16.71
N ALA A 110 11.92 13.60 15.54
CA ALA A 110 12.84 14.01 14.47
C ALA A 110 12.99 15.53 14.32
N SER A 111 12.37 16.35 15.19
CA SER A 111 12.37 17.82 15.09
C SER A 111 13.76 18.45 14.85
N ARG A 112 14.80 17.99 15.56
CA ARG A 112 16.19 18.44 15.36
C ARG A 112 16.78 18.00 14.02
N ARG A 113 16.50 16.77 13.59
CA ARG A 113 16.94 16.24 12.28
C ARG A 113 16.24 16.94 11.12
N VAL A 114 14.98 17.34 11.29
CA VAL A 114 14.22 18.11 10.29
C VAL A 114 14.85 19.48 10.05
N ALA A 115 15.29 20.17 11.11
CA ALA A 115 15.97 21.46 10.97
C ALA A 115 17.28 21.32 10.18
N GLN A 116 18.06 20.26 10.43
CA GLN A 116 19.27 19.94 9.68
C GLN A 116 18.95 19.56 8.23
N LEU A 117 17.99 18.67 8.00
CA LEU A 117 17.58 18.24 6.65
C LEU A 117 17.13 19.42 5.77
N LYS A 118 16.46 20.41 6.36
CA LYS A 118 16.05 21.65 5.66
C LYS A 118 17.24 22.53 5.29
N ALA A 119 18.27 22.58 6.12
CA ALA A 119 19.50 23.31 5.84
C ALA A 119 20.31 22.62 4.73
N ASP A 120 20.36 21.29 4.75
CA ASP A 120 21.18 20.48 3.83
C ASP A 120 20.50 20.26 2.46
N HIS A 121 19.16 20.31 2.39
CA HIS A 121 18.40 20.02 1.17
C HIS A 121 17.41 21.14 0.77
N PRO A 122 17.81 22.10 -0.08
CA PRO A 122 16.96 23.22 -0.50
C PRO A 122 15.68 22.79 -1.25
N ARG A 123 15.68 21.62 -1.90
CA ARG A 123 14.46 21.04 -2.51
C ARG A 123 13.43 20.63 -1.45
N PHE A 124 13.88 20.07 -0.33
CA PHE A 124 12.99 19.70 0.77
C PHE A 124 12.38 20.94 1.44
N ALA A 125 13.17 21.99 1.62
CA ALA A 125 12.69 23.28 2.13
C ALA A 125 11.62 23.93 1.21
N ALA A 126 11.76 23.81 -0.11
CA ALA A 126 10.77 24.31 -1.06
C ALA A 126 9.44 23.52 -0.97
N VAL A 127 9.50 22.19 -0.85
CA VAL A 127 8.32 21.34 -0.64
C VAL A 127 7.64 21.66 0.70
N ASP A 128 8.42 21.83 1.77
CA ASP A 128 7.91 22.21 3.09
C ASP A 128 7.15 23.54 3.05
N LYS A 129 7.69 24.54 2.32
CA LYS A 129 7.04 25.84 2.15
C LYS A 129 5.72 25.76 1.37
N ALA A 130 5.64 24.90 0.35
CA ALA A 130 4.40 24.65 -0.37
C ALA A 130 3.35 23.98 0.54
N ILE A 131 3.79 23.00 1.34
CA ILE A 131 2.95 22.31 2.33
C ILE A 131 2.48 23.25 3.45
N ALA A 132 3.27 24.25 3.83
CA ALA A 132 2.85 25.23 4.83
C ALA A 132 1.65 26.09 4.38
N ARG A 133 1.52 26.35 3.07
CA ARG A 133 0.43 27.18 2.50
C ARG A 133 -0.82 26.38 2.20
N GLU A 134 -0.68 25.26 1.50
CA GLU A 134 -1.81 24.44 1.02
C GLU A 134 -1.71 22.98 1.49
N GLY A 135 -1.21 22.75 2.70
CA GLY A 135 -0.81 21.41 3.16
C GLY A 135 -1.88 20.34 3.04
N TRP A 136 -3.13 20.67 3.33
CA TRP A 136 -4.24 19.71 3.20
C TRP A 136 -4.47 19.26 1.74
N LYS A 137 -4.29 20.17 0.77
CA LYS A 137 -4.41 19.87 -0.67
C LYS A 137 -3.31 18.95 -1.13
N ILE A 138 -2.08 19.26 -0.74
CA ILE A 138 -0.89 18.48 -1.09
C ILE A 138 -0.97 17.08 -0.45
N VAL A 139 -1.39 16.99 0.81
CA VAL A 139 -1.63 15.70 1.48
C VAL A 139 -2.67 14.88 0.71
N ALA A 140 -3.83 15.46 0.40
CA ALA A 140 -4.88 14.75 -0.34
C ALA A 140 -4.40 14.27 -1.72
N LEU A 141 -3.72 15.13 -2.49
CA LEU A 141 -3.17 14.78 -3.80
C LEU A 141 -2.17 13.62 -3.74
N VAL A 142 -1.25 13.67 -2.78
CA VAL A 142 -0.21 12.65 -2.64
C VAL A 142 -0.78 11.34 -2.09
N ARG A 143 -1.79 11.39 -1.20
CA ARG A 143 -2.54 10.21 -0.74
C ARG A 143 -3.30 9.51 -1.86
N LEU A 144 -3.83 10.28 -2.81
CA LEU A 144 -4.50 9.76 -4.01
C LEU A 144 -3.52 9.33 -5.10
N SER A 145 -2.23 9.65 -4.94
CA SER A 145 -1.16 9.26 -5.86
C SER A 145 -0.50 7.95 -5.43
N PRO A 146 -0.24 7.01 -6.34
CA PRO A 146 0.51 5.79 -6.03
C PRO A 146 2.02 6.03 -5.89
N ALA A 147 2.49 7.28 -5.93
CA ALA A 147 3.91 7.61 -5.99
C ALA A 147 4.72 7.17 -4.77
N PHE A 148 4.11 7.13 -3.58
CA PHE A 148 4.80 6.85 -2.32
C PHE A 148 4.10 5.77 -1.50
N PRO A 149 4.84 4.88 -0.81
CA PRO A 149 4.26 3.92 0.13
C PRO A 149 3.52 4.62 1.28
N PHE A 150 2.35 4.09 1.66
CA PHE A 150 1.48 4.67 2.70
C PHE A 150 2.22 4.96 4.02
N ASN A 151 2.98 3.98 4.52
CA ASN A 151 3.69 4.11 5.79
C ASN A 151 4.74 5.22 5.73
N LEU A 152 5.50 5.31 4.63
CA LEU A 152 6.51 6.36 4.45
C LEU A 152 5.87 7.75 4.44
N GLN A 153 4.77 7.93 3.72
CA GLN A 153 4.04 9.20 3.68
C GLN A 153 3.69 9.70 5.09
N ASN A 154 3.21 8.81 5.98
CA ASN A 154 2.80 9.17 7.33
C ASN A 154 3.91 9.87 8.12
N TYR A 155 5.12 9.32 8.07
CA TYR A 155 6.28 9.92 8.71
C TYR A 155 6.74 11.19 7.99
N LEU A 156 6.77 11.20 6.66
CA LEU A 156 7.22 12.36 5.88
C LEU A 156 6.40 13.62 6.19
N TYR A 157 5.07 13.52 6.30
CA TYR A 157 4.25 14.67 6.68
C TYR A 157 4.52 15.17 8.11
N GLY A 158 4.94 14.27 9.02
CA GLY A 158 5.39 14.66 10.34
C GLY A 158 6.66 15.51 10.32
N LEU A 159 7.46 15.42 9.25
CA LEU A 159 8.68 16.21 9.04
C LEU A 159 8.43 17.56 8.36
N THR A 160 7.21 17.84 7.91
CA THR A 160 6.85 19.11 7.25
C THR A 160 6.21 20.08 8.24
N SER A 161 5.83 21.26 7.75
CA SER A 161 5.23 22.34 8.54
C SER A 161 3.70 22.28 8.56
N ILE A 162 3.08 21.24 7.99
CA ILE A 162 1.61 21.09 8.04
C ILE A 162 1.13 20.95 9.48
N GLY A 163 -0.03 21.54 9.79
CA GLY A 163 -0.73 21.33 11.05
C GLY A 163 -1.29 19.92 11.18
N PHE A 164 -1.40 19.43 12.42
CA PHE A 164 -1.91 18.09 12.71
C PHE A 164 -3.36 17.87 12.24
N VAL A 165 -4.27 18.80 12.54
CA VAL A 165 -5.70 18.66 12.19
C VAL A 165 -5.93 18.65 10.67
N PRO A 166 -5.37 19.61 9.88
CA PRO A 166 -5.47 19.56 8.42
C PRO A 166 -4.91 18.26 7.82
N TYR A 167 -3.80 17.75 8.37
CA TYR A 167 -3.21 16.48 7.95
C TYR A 167 -4.15 15.29 8.18
N VAL A 168 -4.72 15.17 9.39
CA VAL A 168 -5.60 14.06 9.79
C VAL A 168 -6.87 14.07 8.94
N LEU A 169 -7.55 15.21 8.83
CA LEU A 169 -8.79 15.31 8.07
C LEU A 169 -8.57 15.07 6.56
N ALA A 170 -7.54 15.67 5.97
CA ALA A 170 -7.21 15.45 4.57
C ALA A 170 -6.88 13.98 4.29
N SER A 171 -6.08 13.35 5.16
CA SER A 171 -5.76 11.92 5.02
C SER A 171 -7.01 11.06 5.15
N TRP A 172 -7.85 11.32 6.15
CA TRP A 172 -9.04 10.51 6.40
C TRP A 172 -10.00 10.52 5.21
N ILE A 173 -10.32 11.72 4.70
CA ILE A 173 -11.23 11.89 3.56
C ILE A 173 -10.62 11.27 2.29
N ALA A 174 -9.34 11.53 2.02
CA ALA A 174 -8.67 11.01 0.82
C ALA A 174 -8.55 9.48 0.81
N MET A 175 -8.36 8.87 1.99
CA MET A 175 -8.19 7.42 2.12
C MET A 175 -9.50 6.64 2.13
N LEU A 176 -10.63 7.26 2.48
CA LEU A 176 -11.90 6.56 2.71
C LEU A 176 -12.42 5.81 1.47
N PRO A 177 -12.43 6.38 0.24
CA PRO A 177 -12.83 5.64 -0.96
C PRO A 177 -11.93 4.43 -1.23
N GLY A 178 -10.61 4.61 -1.09
CA GLY A 178 -9.63 3.53 -1.25
C GLY A 178 -9.77 2.45 -0.18
N THR A 179 -10.10 2.83 1.06
CA THR A 179 -10.35 1.90 2.16
C THR A 179 -11.55 1.02 1.85
N PHE A 180 -12.68 1.62 1.48
CA PHE A 180 -13.87 0.85 1.10
C PHE A 180 -13.60 -0.09 -0.07
N MET A 181 -12.89 0.39 -1.11
CA MET A 181 -12.48 -0.44 -2.25
C MET A 181 -11.69 -1.68 -1.81
N TYR A 182 -10.66 -1.50 -0.98
CA TYR A 182 -9.83 -2.62 -0.54
C TYR A 182 -10.61 -3.61 0.33
N VAL A 183 -11.43 -3.12 1.27
CA VAL A 183 -12.30 -4.00 2.07
C VAL A 183 -13.26 -4.75 1.14
N TYR A 184 -13.80 -4.09 0.12
CA TYR A 184 -14.71 -4.75 -0.82
C TYR A 184 -14.03 -5.81 -1.69
N LEU A 185 -12.78 -5.59 -2.10
CA LEU A 185 -11.96 -6.62 -2.73
C LEU A 185 -11.75 -7.82 -1.79
N GLY A 186 -11.51 -7.57 -0.50
CA GLY A 186 -11.45 -8.62 0.53
C GLY A 186 -12.75 -9.41 0.65
N TYR A 187 -13.90 -8.72 0.61
CA TYR A 187 -15.23 -9.33 0.68
C TYR A 187 -15.50 -10.27 -0.51
N ILE A 188 -15.21 -9.81 -1.74
CA ILE A 188 -15.37 -10.63 -2.95
C ILE A 188 -14.36 -11.78 -2.97
N GLY A 189 -13.11 -11.52 -2.55
CA GLY A 189 -12.06 -12.52 -2.46
C GLY A 189 -12.43 -13.66 -1.52
N ALA A 190 -12.90 -13.34 -0.31
CA ALA A 190 -13.35 -14.33 0.67
C ALA A 190 -14.49 -15.20 0.11
N ALA A 191 -15.50 -14.59 -0.52
CA ALA A 191 -16.58 -15.33 -1.15
C ALA A 191 -16.12 -16.24 -2.31
N GLY A 192 -15.07 -15.84 -3.05
CA GLY A 192 -14.47 -16.66 -4.10
C GLY A 192 -13.69 -17.86 -3.55
N LEU A 193 -13.03 -17.70 -2.41
CA LEU A 193 -12.36 -18.78 -1.69
C LEU A 193 -13.36 -19.81 -1.16
N GLU A 194 -14.49 -19.36 -0.60
CA GLU A 194 -15.58 -20.24 -0.16
C GLU A 194 -16.14 -21.08 -1.31
N GLU A 195 -16.44 -20.44 -2.45
CA GLU A 195 -16.93 -21.10 -3.66
C GLU A 195 -15.92 -22.13 -4.20
N ALA A 196 -14.64 -21.76 -4.28
CA ALA A 196 -13.59 -22.66 -4.76
C ALA A 196 -13.39 -23.88 -3.85
N SER A 197 -13.73 -23.78 -2.57
CA SER A 197 -13.68 -24.89 -1.61
C SER A 197 -14.93 -25.77 -1.58
N GLY A 198 -15.95 -25.45 -2.39
CA GLY A 198 -17.23 -26.18 -2.41
C GLY A 198 -18.16 -25.87 -1.22
N ALA A 199 -17.76 -24.94 -0.33
CA ALA A 199 -18.60 -24.45 0.76
C ALA A 199 -19.54 -23.30 0.32
N GLY A 200 -19.23 -22.65 -0.81
CA GLY A 200 -20.04 -21.58 -1.38
C GLY A 200 -21.32 -22.10 -2.01
N THR A 201 -22.41 -21.37 -1.83
CA THR A 201 -23.71 -21.61 -2.46
C THR A 201 -24.14 -20.43 -3.32
N ALA A 202 -23.17 -19.63 -3.80
CA ALA A 202 -23.48 -18.35 -4.39
C ALA A 202 -24.03 -18.52 -5.81
N THR A 203 -25.22 -17.98 -6.06
CA THR A 203 -25.84 -18.09 -7.39
C THR A 203 -25.13 -17.20 -8.41
N VAL A 204 -25.30 -17.52 -9.70
CA VAL A 204 -24.80 -16.67 -10.81
C VAL A 204 -25.28 -15.22 -10.65
N GLY A 205 -26.53 -15.01 -10.21
CA GLY A 205 -27.08 -13.68 -9.94
C GLY A 205 -26.36 -12.95 -8.81
N GLN A 206 -25.98 -13.65 -7.74
CA GLN A 206 -25.21 -13.05 -6.63
C GLN A 206 -23.78 -12.67 -7.07
N TRP A 207 -23.14 -13.51 -7.89
CA TRP A 207 -21.85 -13.18 -8.50
C TRP A 207 -21.94 -11.98 -9.43
N ALA A 208 -22.97 -11.92 -10.27
CA ALA A 208 -23.24 -10.77 -11.12
C ALA A 208 -23.41 -9.49 -10.29
N LEU A 209 -24.20 -9.53 -9.22
CA LEU A 209 -24.39 -8.38 -8.31
C LEU A 209 -23.08 -7.94 -7.64
N ARG A 210 -22.25 -8.87 -7.18
CA ARG A 210 -20.93 -8.56 -6.59
C ARG A 210 -20.00 -7.90 -7.61
N LEU A 211 -19.98 -8.39 -8.85
CA LEU A 211 -19.16 -7.82 -9.92
C LEU A 211 -19.67 -6.44 -10.36
N VAL A 212 -20.98 -6.28 -10.52
CA VAL A 212 -21.60 -4.97 -10.82
C VAL A 212 -21.29 -3.97 -9.70
N GLY A 213 -21.43 -4.39 -8.45
CA GLY A 213 -21.05 -3.57 -7.30
C GLY A 213 -19.56 -3.19 -7.33
N LEU A 214 -18.67 -4.11 -7.72
CA LEU A 214 -17.23 -3.84 -7.82
C LEU A 214 -16.93 -2.80 -8.88
N LEU A 215 -17.52 -2.96 -10.07
CA LEU A 215 -17.40 -2.00 -11.17
C LEU A 215 -17.96 -0.63 -10.78
N ALA A 216 -19.12 -0.59 -10.11
CA ALA A 216 -19.70 0.64 -9.60
C ALA A 216 -18.80 1.32 -8.57
N THR A 217 -18.26 0.56 -7.61
CA THR A 217 -17.33 1.06 -6.60
C THR A 217 -16.05 1.58 -7.23
N LEU A 218 -15.55 0.92 -8.28
CA LEU A 218 -14.36 1.32 -9.02
C LEU A 218 -14.62 2.62 -9.77
N ALA A 219 -15.76 2.71 -10.46
CA ALA A 219 -16.17 3.92 -11.15
C ALA A 219 -16.30 5.10 -10.19
N VAL A 220 -16.98 4.92 -9.05
CA VAL A 220 -17.14 5.96 -8.02
C VAL A 220 -15.79 6.37 -7.43
N THR A 221 -14.95 5.40 -7.05
CA THR A 221 -13.63 5.69 -6.48
C THR A 221 -12.75 6.46 -7.47
N ILE A 222 -12.73 6.04 -8.74
CA ILE A 222 -11.98 6.73 -9.81
C ILE A 222 -12.56 8.12 -10.05
N TYR A 223 -13.89 8.27 -10.08
CA TYR A 223 -14.56 9.54 -10.32
C TYR A 223 -14.28 10.54 -9.20
N VAL A 224 -14.49 10.14 -7.94
CA VAL A 224 -14.19 10.95 -6.75
C VAL A 224 -12.70 11.32 -6.72
N THR A 225 -11.81 10.36 -6.98
CA THR A 225 -10.37 10.62 -7.05
C THR A 225 -10.02 11.61 -8.16
N ARG A 226 -10.65 11.50 -9.34
CA ARG A 226 -10.43 12.42 -10.46
C ARG A 226 -10.93 13.83 -10.15
N ILE A 227 -12.10 13.97 -9.54
CA ILE A 227 -12.62 15.27 -9.11
C ILE A 227 -11.72 15.89 -8.06
N ALA A 228 -11.39 15.13 -7.02
CA ALA A 228 -10.49 15.61 -5.96
C ALA A 228 -9.16 16.07 -6.57
N ARG A 229 -8.57 15.29 -7.49
CA ARG A 229 -7.34 15.71 -8.17
C ARG A 229 -7.49 16.95 -9.04
N ARG A 230 -8.61 17.13 -9.75
CA ARG A 230 -8.86 18.31 -10.60
C ARG A 230 -9.09 19.56 -9.78
N ALA A 231 -9.98 19.49 -8.79
CA ALA A 231 -10.28 20.60 -7.88
C ALA A 231 -9.02 21.08 -7.13
N LEU A 232 -8.11 20.16 -6.81
CA LEU A 232 -6.85 20.51 -6.15
C LEU A 232 -5.82 21.08 -7.14
N ALA A 233 -5.81 20.65 -8.41
CA ALA A 233 -4.89 21.16 -9.43
C ALA A 233 -5.22 22.61 -9.85
N GLU A 234 -6.51 22.92 -10.04
CA GLU A 234 -6.97 24.26 -10.44
C GLU A 234 -6.53 25.35 -9.47
N HIS A 235 -6.42 25.05 -8.17
CA HIS A 235 -6.00 26.01 -7.16
C HIS A 235 -4.49 26.05 -6.90
N THR A 236 -3.74 25.02 -7.29
CA THR A 236 -2.28 25.01 -7.12
C THR A 236 -1.56 25.65 -8.32
N GLU A 237 -2.18 25.68 -9.51
CA GLU A 237 -1.65 26.37 -10.70
C GLU A 237 -1.69 27.90 -10.58
N GLU A 238 -2.63 28.46 -9.81
CA GLU A 238 -2.80 29.91 -9.63
C GLU A 238 -1.72 30.53 -8.70
N GLU A 239 -1.09 29.73 -7.83
CA GLU A 239 -0.07 30.18 -6.85
C GLU A 239 1.36 29.66 -7.14
N ALA A 240 1.56 28.87 -8.19
CA ALA A 240 2.86 28.27 -8.48
C ALA A 240 3.89 29.31 -8.96
N PRO A 241 5.05 29.47 -8.29
CA PRO A 241 6.14 30.26 -8.86
C PRO A 241 6.65 29.56 -10.13
N ALA A 242 6.95 30.35 -11.16
CA ALA A 242 7.34 29.86 -12.48
C ALA A 242 8.37 28.72 -12.42
N PRO A 243 8.27 27.71 -13.31
CA PRO A 243 9.20 26.60 -13.32
C PRO A 243 10.63 27.15 -13.49
N LYS A 244 11.50 26.94 -12.50
CA LYS A 244 12.93 27.12 -12.73
C LYS A 244 13.33 26.09 -13.77
N ALA A 245 14.04 26.55 -14.80
CA ALA A 245 14.53 25.73 -15.90
C ALA A 245 15.11 24.40 -15.38
N PRO A 246 14.86 23.29 -16.08
CA PRO A 246 15.37 21.98 -15.66
C PRO A 246 16.88 22.08 -15.42
N PRO A 247 17.42 21.44 -14.37
CA PRO A 247 18.86 21.44 -14.14
C PRO A 247 19.55 20.88 -15.39
N THR A 248 20.34 21.71 -16.04
CA THR A 248 21.24 21.30 -17.12
C THR A 248 22.46 20.65 -16.50
N ASP A 249 22.29 19.43 -15.99
CA ASP A 249 23.41 18.58 -15.67
C ASP A 249 23.06 17.10 -15.96
N PRO A 250 23.68 16.47 -16.97
CA PRO A 250 23.44 15.08 -17.36
C PRO A 250 24.21 14.08 -16.49
N GLU A 251 24.45 14.37 -15.21
CA GLU A 251 25.22 13.48 -14.33
C GLU A 251 24.38 12.39 -13.61
N ARG A 252 24.50 11.17 -14.17
CA ARG A 252 24.53 9.85 -13.53
C ARG A 252 23.44 9.51 -12.49
N THR A 253 22.30 9.01 -12.99
CA THR A 253 21.52 8.04 -12.21
C THR A 253 22.26 6.68 -12.21
N PRO A 254 22.59 6.08 -11.06
CA PRO A 254 23.33 4.82 -11.01
C PRO A 254 22.35 3.66 -11.18
N TRP A 255 21.76 3.53 -12.37
CA TRP A 255 20.89 2.39 -12.72
C TRP A 255 21.60 1.05 -12.51
N GLY A 256 22.92 1.01 -12.60
CA GLY A 256 23.73 -0.15 -12.25
C GLY A 256 23.64 -0.55 -10.78
N LEU A 257 23.57 0.40 -9.84
CA LEU A 257 23.45 0.10 -8.41
C LEU A 257 22.06 -0.43 -8.07
N VAL A 258 21.01 0.12 -8.68
CA VAL A 258 19.63 -0.35 -8.53
C VAL A 258 19.43 -1.74 -9.16
N ALA A 259 20.09 -2.02 -10.30
CA ALA A 259 20.08 -3.33 -10.93
C ALA A 259 20.86 -4.38 -10.12
N LEU A 260 22.00 -4.00 -9.53
CA LEU A 260 22.80 -4.90 -8.67
C LEU A 260 22.09 -5.21 -7.35
N LEU A 261 21.45 -4.21 -6.73
CA LEU A 261 20.68 -4.41 -5.50
C LEU A 261 19.43 -5.27 -5.73
N SER A 262 18.73 -5.08 -6.85
CA SER A 262 17.58 -5.92 -7.20
C SER A 262 17.99 -7.36 -7.55
N ALA A 263 19.11 -7.57 -8.25
CA ALA A 263 19.65 -8.91 -8.51
C ALA A 263 20.10 -9.62 -7.23
N ALA A 264 20.72 -8.91 -6.27
CA ALA A 264 21.11 -9.47 -4.98
C ALA A 264 19.90 -9.89 -4.13
N ILE A 265 18.83 -9.09 -4.12
CA ILE A 265 17.57 -9.42 -3.42
C ILE A 265 16.90 -10.65 -4.05
N VAL A 266 16.91 -10.76 -5.39
CA VAL A 266 16.37 -11.94 -6.10
C VAL A 266 17.19 -13.21 -5.80
N ALA A 267 18.53 -13.10 -5.77
CA ALA A 267 19.40 -14.22 -5.43
C ALA A 267 19.23 -14.71 -3.98
N LEU A 268 19.07 -13.77 -3.03
CA LEU A 268 18.81 -14.09 -1.63
C LEU A 268 17.43 -14.73 -1.42
N ALA A 269 16.40 -14.26 -2.14
CA ALA A 269 15.07 -14.85 -2.11
C ALA A 269 15.04 -16.26 -2.73
N ALA A 270 15.75 -16.47 -3.84
CA ALA A 270 15.88 -17.78 -4.48
C ALA A 270 16.64 -18.78 -3.60
N ALA A 271 17.72 -18.33 -2.95
CA ALA A 271 18.46 -19.15 -1.98
C ALA A 271 17.56 -19.55 -0.79
N GLY A 272 16.80 -18.60 -0.23
CA GLY A 272 15.85 -18.87 0.87
C GLY A 272 14.78 -19.90 0.51
N LEU A 273 14.20 -19.78 -0.70
CA LEU A 273 13.21 -20.73 -1.22
C LEU A 273 13.80 -22.13 -1.48
N LEU A 274 15.06 -22.21 -1.93
CA LEU A 274 15.76 -23.48 -2.13
C LEU A 274 16.01 -24.19 -0.80
N THR A 275 16.43 -23.46 0.25
CA THR A 275 16.57 -24.02 1.60
C THR A 275 15.23 -24.48 2.18
N ALA A 276 14.16 -23.71 1.98
CA ALA A 276 12.82 -24.10 2.44
C ALA A 276 12.31 -25.36 1.71
N TYR A 277 12.54 -25.45 0.40
CA TYR A 277 12.20 -26.63 -0.39
C TYR A 277 13.00 -27.87 0.04
N GLN A 278 14.31 -27.74 0.24
CA GLN A 278 15.13 -28.86 0.71
C GLN A 278 14.78 -29.31 2.12
N ALA A 279 14.44 -28.39 3.04
CA ALA A 279 13.95 -28.75 4.38
C ALA A 279 12.64 -29.54 4.30
N GLN A 280 11.73 -29.16 3.40
CA GLN A 280 10.44 -29.82 3.23
C GLN A 280 10.57 -31.19 2.56
N VAL A 281 11.50 -31.34 1.61
CA VAL A 281 11.83 -32.64 0.98
C VAL A 281 12.53 -33.57 1.98
N ALA A 282 13.44 -33.06 2.80
CA ALA A 282 14.10 -33.84 3.85
C ALA A 282 13.10 -34.36 4.90
N GLN A 283 12.11 -33.53 5.25
CA GLN A 283 11.03 -33.91 6.17
C GLN A 283 10.07 -34.93 5.54
N ALA A 284 9.76 -34.81 4.25
CA ALA A 284 8.92 -35.77 3.51
C ALA A 284 9.60 -37.13 3.27
N LEU A 285 10.94 -37.16 3.20
CA LEU A 285 11.74 -38.38 3.04
C LEU A 285 12.13 -39.04 4.38
N GLY A 286 11.72 -38.48 5.52
CA GLY A 286 12.05 -39.02 6.84
C GLY A 286 13.52 -38.93 7.22
N LEU A 287 14.29 -38.02 6.58
CA LEU A 287 15.73 -37.85 6.79
C LEU A 287 16.07 -36.77 7.84
N GLY A 288 15.08 -36.28 8.59
CA GLY A 288 15.27 -35.29 9.66
C GLY A 288 15.50 -35.95 11.01
N GLY A 289 16.76 -36.27 11.32
CA GLY A 289 17.29 -36.54 12.67
C GLY A 289 18.32 -35.49 13.03
#